data_AF-A0A8K0LZ73-F1
#
_entry.id   AF-A0A8K0LZ73-F1
#
_cell.length_a   1.000
_cell.length_b   1.000
_cell.length_c   1.000
_cell.angle_alpha   90.00
_cell.angle_beta   90.00
_cell.angle_gamma   90.00
#
_symmetry.space_group_name_H-M   'P 1'
#
loop_
_entity.id
_entity.type
_entity.pdbx_description
1 polymer ?
#
loop_
_entity_poly.entity_id
_entity_poly.type
_entity_poly.pdbx_seq_one_letter_code
_entity_poly.pdbx_strand_id
1 'polypeptide(L)'
;MPISLENKEGETASRLQNSEPVSMDRDKDCRPEHSPYASEVYAVYFQGKGPLYISCALLHQSAELASRDAATGCCSSSFRELHLDDIAYDTGHVLIHFLATSNYQCLKPQGDTITERYASEFATAIRVYVAAQSFQLPSLRDLARREMIRLGDRLSLPSLINIMEESRLSLSTLPGIAAYVESRILAFAGNITHPTSEKVLSEIGIPNTLSMVLLKTILLLQTSELSARDESLRNEELVEILRGLADSKTGAGASRSKVSDVDRAMKEAEEQAAREAKEQAAKDAKEAVVVAQRTAAAAAAEAAEAEAASEEGEEIASLLARKTKRGGKLLRKDRERLSILEENASKRSEARAAREIAEAEAAHAFNAPTADKVAPAEQSFMFPTPDEASPSVKLYTDQDISDPDQPQAKEGDESFPEPASSENPSSNDNDWGYVQVSPSAVSNNFDLAG
;
A
#
# COMPACT_ATOMS: atom_id res chain seq x y z
N MET A 1 -10.28 77.73 38.75
CA MET A 1 -11.04 76.59 39.28
C MET A 1 -12.16 76.24 38.29
N PRO A 2 -11.90 75.40 37.27
CA PRO A 2 -12.90 74.90 36.30
C PRO A 2 -13.42 73.51 36.75
N ILE A 3 -14.72 73.23 36.84
CA ILE A 3 -15.72 72.78 35.85
C ILE A 3 -15.34 71.48 35.08
N SER A 4 -16.11 70.44 35.37
CA SER A 4 -16.14 69.09 34.77
C SER A 4 -16.71 69.05 33.34
N LEU A 5 -16.24 68.10 32.51
CA LEU A 5 -17.01 66.99 31.89
C LEU A 5 -16.29 66.39 30.66
N GLU A 6 -16.30 65.04 30.62
CA GLU A 6 -16.37 64.13 29.46
C GLU A 6 -15.32 64.18 28.33
N ASN A 7 -14.59 63.07 28.13
CA ASN A 7 -14.90 62.09 27.06
C ASN A 7 -13.82 61.01 26.82
N LYS A 8 -14.32 59.78 26.62
CA LYS A 8 -13.94 58.74 25.65
C LYS A 8 -12.59 58.01 25.73
N GLU A 9 -12.71 56.78 26.23
CA GLU A 9 -12.37 55.50 25.57
C GLU A 9 -11.38 55.56 24.39
N GLY A 10 -10.18 55.05 24.62
CA GLY A 10 -9.18 54.74 23.59
C GLY A 10 -9.24 53.25 23.24
N GLU A 11 -9.60 52.99 21.99
CA GLU A 11 -9.64 51.69 21.33
C GLU A 11 -8.27 51.33 20.73
N THR A 12 -7.92 50.04 20.83
CA THR A 12 -7.04 49.24 19.96
C THR A 12 -5.52 49.51 19.89
N ALA A 13 -4.72 48.53 20.34
CA ALA A 13 -3.83 47.73 19.47
C ALA A 13 -2.83 46.91 20.31
N SER A 14 -3.29 45.79 20.86
CA SER A 14 -2.42 44.78 21.48
C SER A 14 -1.71 43.97 20.37
N ARG A 15 -0.49 44.39 20.03
CA ARG A 15 0.44 43.62 19.19
C ARG A 15 0.92 42.40 19.99
N LEU A 16 0.22 41.27 19.84
CA LEU A 16 0.66 39.98 20.36
C LEU A 16 1.94 39.57 19.64
N GLN A 17 3.04 39.50 20.39
CA GLN A 17 4.28 38.88 19.96
C GLN A 17 4.06 37.37 19.88
N ASN A 18 4.14 36.82 18.66
CA ASN A 18 4.35 35.39 18.45
C ASN A 18 5.76 35.03 18.94
N SER A 19 5.84 34.51 20.16
CA SER A 19 7.03 33.79 20.63
C SER A 19 6.89 32.31 20.26
N GLU A 20 7.28 31.97 19.04
CA GLU A 20 7.61 30.59 18.70
C GLU A 20 8.93 30.22 19.41
N PRO A 21 9.04 29.05 20.05
CA PRO A 21 10.32 28.59 20.57
C PRO A 21 11.19 28.16 19.40
N VAL A 22 12.16 29.01 19.05
CA VAL A 22 13.27 28.65 18.17
C VAL A 22 14.07 27.55 18.88
N SER A 23 13.87 26.30 18.47
CA SER A 23 14.71 25.17 18.85
C SER A 23 16.09 25.35 18.22
N MET A 24 17.00 25.96 18.98
CA MET A 24 18.43 25.95 18.68
C MET A 24 19.02 24.59 19.08
N ASP A 25 18.80 23.57 18.25
CA ASP A 25 19.50 22.28 18.36
C ASP A 25 20.14 21.96 17.00
N ARG A 26 20.97 22.91 16.53
CA ARG A 26 21.56 22.88 15.17
C ARG A 26 22.89 22.12 15.08
N ASP A 27 23.46 21.67 16.20
CA ASP A 27 24.78 21.04 16.26
C ASP A 27 24.73 19.69 17.01
N LYS A 28 23.78 18.82 16.67
CA LYS A 28 23.92 17.39 17.02
C LYS A 28 24.97 16.77 16.12
N ASP A 29 26.05 16.26 16.71
CA ASP A 29 27.07 15.50 16.00
C ASP A 29 26.42 14.22 15.44
N CYS A 30 26.23 14.18 14.12
CA CYS A 30 25.57 13.06 13.43
C CYS A 30 26.52 11.89 13.12
N ARG A 31 27.77 11.93 13.60
CA ARG A 31 28.72 10.83 13.38
C ARG A 31 28.32 9.63 14.24
N PRO A 32 28.39 8.40 13.69
CA PRO A 32 28.00 7.21 14.44
C PRO A 32 29.01 6.93 15.56
N GLU A 33 28.51 6.60 16.76
CA GLU A 33 29.35 6.24 17.91
C GLU A 33 30.08 4.90 17.69
N HIS A 34 29.52 4.02 16.86
CA HIS A 34 30.02 2.70 16.55
C HIS A 34 30.04 2.49 15.04
N SER A 35 30.99 1.70 14.53
CA SER A 35 31.02 1.39 13.10
C SER A 35 29.74 0.66 12.69
N PRO A 36 28.96 1.15 11.70
CA PRO A 36 27.75 0.47 11.24
C PRO A 36 28.06 -0.92 10.67
N TYR A 37 29.30 -1.12 10.19
CA TYR A 37 29.81 -2.37 9.66
C TYR A 37 30.29 -3.36 10.73
N ALA A 38 30.35 -2.95 12.00
CA ALA A 38 30.69 -3.84 13.12
C ALA A 38 29.47 -4.62 13.65
N SER A 39 28.29 -4.42 13.05
CA SER A 39 27.06 -5.13 13.40
C SER A 39 26.95 -6.49 12.69
N GLU A 40 26.10 -7.37 13.22
CA GLU A 40 25.82 -8.69 12.64
C GLU A 40 25.36 -8.58 11.18
N VAL A 41 25.69 -9.58 10.36
CA VAL A 41 25.39 -9.58 8.92
C VAL A 41 24.13 -10.42 8.65
N TYR A 42 23.21 -9.86 7.88
CA TYR A 42 22.03 -10.56 7.36
C TYR A 42 22.30 -11.12 5.97
N ALA A 43 21.80 -12.34 5.72
CA ALA A 43 21.67 -12.90 4.39
C ALA A 43 20.26 -12.61 3.86
N VAL A 44 20.16 -11.75 2.84
CA VAL A 44 18.86 -11.37 2.25
C VAL A 44 18.67 -12.09 0.91
N TYR A 45 17.52 -12.75 0.77
CA TYR A 45 17.10 -13.48 -0.42
C TYR A 45 15.95 -12.75 -1.11
N PHE A 46 16.00 -12.67 -2.44
CA PHE A 46 15.01 -11.99 -3.29
C PHE A 46 14.48 -12.95 -4.35
N GLN A 47 13.21 -13.33 -4.27
CA GLN A 47 12.61 -14.34 -5.17
C GLN A 47 13.45 -15.62 -5.28
N GLY A 48 13.95 -16.12 -4.14
CA GLY A 48 14.84 -17.28 -4.10
C GLY A 48 16.24 -17.08 -4.73
N LYS A 49 16.61 -15.85 -5.13
CA LYS A 49 17.96 -15.51 -5.60
C LYS A 49 18.71 -14.76 -4.50
N GLY A 50 19.96 -15.15 -4.25
CA GLY A 50 20.77 -14.60 -3.18
C GLY A 50 21.80 -15.62 -2.67
N PRO A 51 22.46 -15.36 -1.53
CA PRO A 51 22.22 -14.24 -0.61
C PRO A 51 22.96 -12.94 -0.99
N LEU A 52 22.32 -11.80 -0.75
CA LEU A 52 22.99 -10.50 -0.67
C LEU A 52 23.19 -10.13 0.81
N TYR A 53 24.41 -9.72 1.17
CA TYR A 53 24.78 -9.48 2.56
C TYR A 53 24.70 -8.00 2.93
N ILE A 54 24.09 -7.69 4.08
CA ILE A 54 24.00 -6.34 4.63
C ILE A 54 24.13 -6.37 6.15
N SER A 55 24.77 -5.36 6.74
CA SER A 55 24.90 -5.25 8.19
C SER A 55 23.58 -4.81 8.83
N CYS A 56 23.23 -5.39 9.97
CA CYS A 56 22.02 -5.14 10.74
C CYS A 56 21.75 -3.64 10.98
N ALA A 57 22.79 -2.87 11.31
CA ALA A 57 22.67 -1.43 11.53
C ALA A 57 22.18 -0.65 10.29
N LEU A 58 22.46 -1.14 9.08
CA LEU A 58 22.02 -0.51 7.82
C LEU A 58 20.60 -0.94 7.45
N LEU A 59 20.20 -2.17 7.79
CA LEU A 59 18.84 -2.66 7.56
C LEU A 59 17.81 -1.90 8.42
N HIS A 60 18.16 -1.66 9.69
CA HIS A 60 17.34 -0.93 10.65
C HIS A 60 17.22 0.58 10.38
N GLN A 61 17.88 1.11 9.35
CA GLN A 61 17.61 2.48 8.89
C GLN A 61 16.18 2.64 8.38
N SER A 62 15.56 1.56 7.91
CA SER A 62 14.14 1.56 7.53
C SER A 62 13.31 0.80 8.57
N ALA A 63 12.25 1.44 9.05
CA ALA A 63 11.34 0.83 10.02
C ALA A 63 10.62 -0.39 9.42
N GLU A 64 10.36 -0.39 8.12
CA GLU A 64 9.63 -1.47 7.43
C GLU A 64 10.48 -2.71 7.12
N LEU A 65 11.79 -2.56 6.85
CA LEU A 65 12.67 -3.75 6.76
C LEU A 65 12.95 -4.32 8.14
N ALA A 66 13.01 -3.47 9.17
CA ALA A 66 13.14 -3.90 10.56
C ALA A 66 11.89 -4.66 11.06
N SER A 67 10.68 -4.23 10.67
CA SER A 67 9.44 -4.92 11.03
C SER A 67 9.33 -6.29 10.36
N ARG A 68 9.77 -6.41 9.10
CA ARG A 68 9.84 -7.69 8.39
C ARG A 68 10.87 -8.64 9.00
N ASP A 69 12.01 -8.14 9.47
CA ASP A 69 12.95 -8.95 10.26
C ASP A 69 12.29 -9.53 11.52
N ALA A 70 11.61 -8.68 12.31
CA ALA A 70 10.91 -9.12 13.52
C ALA A 70 9.82 -10.17 13.24
N ALA A 71 9.13 -10.09 12.09
CA ALA A 71 8.16 -11.09 11.66
C ALA A 71 8.81 -12.42 11.24
N THR A 72 10.06 -12.38 10.78
CA THR A 72 10.81 -13.57 10.33
C THR A 72 11.57 -14.23 11.50
N GLY A 73 11.68 -13.55 12.64
CA GLY A 73 12.53 -13.94 13.78
C GLY A 73 11.79 -14.55 14.97
N CYS A 74 11.51 -15.85 14.91
CA CYS A 74 11.37 -16.67 16.12
C CYS A 74 11.95 -18.08 15.87
N CYS A 75 13.27 -18.19 15.68
CA CYS A 75 14.01 -19.46 15.77
C CYS A 75 15.51 -19.21 16.02
N SER A 76 16.08 -19.94 16.98
CA SER A 76 17.46 -19.87 17.50
C SER A 76 18.57 -20.35 16.54
N SER A 77 18.61 -19.92 15.28
CA SER A 77 19.74 -20.24 14.39
C SER A 77 20.74 -19.09 14.31
N SER A 78 22.03 -19.42 14.40
CA SER A 78 23.19 -18.53 14.37
C SER A 78 23.37 -17.71 13.08
N PHE A 79 22.40 -17.79 12.16
CA PHE A 79 22.38 -17.12 10.87
C PHE A 79 21.03 -16.44 10.71
N ARG A 80 21.04 -15.11 10.57
CA ARG A 80 19.82 -14.33 10.33
C ARG A 80 19.57 -14.22 8.84
N GLU A 81 18.50 -14.85 8.39
CA GLU A 81 18.06 -14.86 7.00
C GLU A 81 16.77 -14.06 6.83
N LEU A 82 16.72 -13.21 5.81
CA LEU A 82 15.53 -12.43 5.46
C LEU A 82 15.11 -12.79 4.04
N HIS A 83 13.87 -13.24 3.86
CA HIS A 83 13.31 -13.61 2.57
C HIS A 83 12.31 -12.56 2.10
N LEU A 84 12.60 -11.92 0.96
CA LEU A 84 11.80 -10.88 0.32
C LEU A 84 11.36 -11.36 -1.07
N ASP A 85 10.41 -12.30 -1.10
CA ASP A 85 9.93 -12.91 -2.35
C ASP A 85 9.01 -11.99 -3.18
N ASP A 86 8.52 -10.91 -2.58
CA ASP A 86 7.76 -9.86 -3.25
C ASP A 86 8.63 -8.95 -4.13
N ILE A 87 9.95 -8.98 -3.95
CA ILE A 87 10.89 -8.09 -4.63
C ILE A 87 11.79 -8.88 -5.58
N ALA A 88 11.91 -8.40 -6.82
CA ALA A 88 12.83 -8.96 -7.79
C ALA A 88 14.30 -8.73 -7.40
N TYR A 89 15.18 -9.68 -7.73
CA TYR A 89 16.60 -9.64 -7.34
C TYR A 89 17.36 -8.38 -7.80
N ASP A 90 17.06 -7.88 -9.00
CA ASP A 90 17.62 -6.64 -9.53
C ASP A 90 17.24 -5.41 -8.71
N THR A 91 16.00 -5.40 -8.21
CA THR A 91 15.43 -4.36 -7.35
C THR A 91 16.01 -4.47 -5.94
N GLY A 92 16.20 -5.70 -5.44
CA GLY A 92 16.88 -5.99 -4.18
C GLY A 92 18.33 -5.51 -4.15
N HIS A 93 19.06 -5.66 -5.26
CA HIS A 93 20.41 -5.09 -5.39
C HIS A 93 20.40 -3.57 -5.21
N VAL A 94 19.51 -2.85 -5.90
CA VAL A 94 19.43 -1.39 -5.80
C VAL A 94 19.10 -0.96 -4.37
N LEU A 95 18.19 -1.68 -3.71
CA LEU A 95 17.80 -1.44 -2.32
C LEU A 95 19.00 -1.59 -1.37
N ILE A 96 19.71 -2.71 -1.43
CA ILE A 96 20.88 -2.97 -0.57
C ILE A 96 22.02 -1.99 -0.87
N HIS A 97 22.28 -1.71 -2.15
CA HIS A 97 23.28 -0.73 -2.54
C HIS A 97 22.94 0.65 -1.96
N PHE A 98 21.68 1.08 -2.05
CA PHE A 98 21.24 2.36 -1.49
C PHE A 98 21.40 2.41 0.03
N LEU A 99 21.05 1.35 0.76
CA LEU A 99 21.25 1.32 2.22
C LEU A 99 22.74 1.39 2.61
N ALA A 100 23.63 0.84 1.76
CA ALA A 100 25.06 0.86 2.00
C ALA A 100 25.76 2.16 1.58
N THR A 101 25.33 2.78 0.47
CA THR A 101 26.05 3.89 -0.17
C THR A 101 25.24 5.19 -0.29
N SER A 102 23.94 5.14 -0.03
CA SER A 102 22.96 6.21 -0.30
C SER A 102 22.87 6.65 -1.76
N ASN A 103 23.43 5.86 -2.69
CA ASN A 103 23.38 6.12 -4.13
C ASN A 103 22.44 5.14 -4.84
N TYR A 104 22.01 5.52 -6.04
CA TYR A 104 21.20 4.67 -6.91
C TYR A 104 22.08 3.96 -7.93
N GLN A 105 22.03 2.63 -7.97
CA GLN A 105 22.78 1.83 -8.94
C GLN A 105 21.99 0.57 -9.32
N CYS A 106 21.76 0.40 -10.63
CA CYS A 106 21.18 -0.83 -11.19
C CYS A 106 22.27 -1.85 -11.56
N LEU A 107 21.86 -3.11 -11.62
CA LEU A 107 22.61 -4.14 -12.33
C LEU A 107 22.68 -3.83 -13.84
N LYS A 108 23.56 -4.52 -14.56
CA LYS A 108 23.68 -4.35 -16.01
C LYS A 108 22.33 -4.57 -16.70
N PRO A 109 21.90 -3.65 -17.59
CA PRO A 109 20.65 -3.80 -18.34
C PRO A 109 20.66 -5.08 -19.17
N GLN A 110 19.48 -5.69 -19.32
CA GLN A 110 19.28 -6.79 -20.24
C GLN A 110 18.80 -6.26 -21.59
N GLY A 111 19.20 -6.92 -22.69
CA GLY A 111 18.81 -6.53 -24.05
C GLY A 111 19.99 -6.43 -25.00
N ASP A 112 19.75 -6.84 -26.24
CA ASP A 112 20.75 -6.80 -27.30
C ASP A 112 20.81 -5.41 -27.92
N THR A 113 19.64 -4.76 -28.04
CA THR A 113 19.52 -3.40 -28.55
C THR A 113 19.62 -2.34 -27.45
N ILE A 114 20.04 -1.13 -27.81
CA ILE A 114 20.11 0.00 -26.87
C ILE A 114 18.73 0.34 -26.29
N THR A 115 17.68 0.21 -27.10
CA THR A 115 16.28 0.45 -26.70
C THR A 115 15.78 -0.59 -25.70
N GLU A 116 16.08 -1.88 -25.91
CA GLU A 116 15.77 -2.94 -24.94
C GLU A 116 16.50 -2.72 -23.62
N ARG A 117 17.76 -2.27 -23.66
CA ARG A 117 18.52 -1.95 -22.44
C ARG A 117 17.86 -0.83 -21.64
N TYR A 118 17.43 0.25 -22.31
CA TYR A 118 16.68 1.32 -21.63
C TYR A 118 15.33 0.84 -21.11
N ALA A 119 14.64 -0.05 -21.84
CA ALA A 119 13.37 -0.63 -21.39
C ALA A 119 13.55 -1.48 -20.13
N SER A 120 14.58 -2.34 -20.09
CA SER A 120 14.96 -3.16 -18.94
C SER A 120 15.34 -2.31 -17.72
N GLU A 121 16.18 -1.28 -17.91
CA GLU A 121 16.54 -0.35 -16.84
C GLU A 121 15.32 0.44 -16.33
N PHE A 122 14.44 0.88 -17.23
CA PHE A 122 13.24 1.63 -16.88
C PHE A 122 12.24 0.76 -16.11
N ALA A 123 12.05 -0.51 -16.51
CA ALA A 123 11.25 -1.48 -15.77
C ALA A 123 11.81 -1.70 -14.34
N THR A 124 13.13 -1.77 -14.21
CA THR A 124 13.79 -1.86 -12.90
C THR A 124 13.55 -0.60 -12.07
N ALA A 125 13.65 0.59 -12.68
CA ALA A 125 13.43 1.86 -11.98
C ALA A 125 12.00 1.99 -11.43
N ILE A 126 11.00 1.51 -12.16
CA ILE A 126 9.61 1.41 -11.69
C ILE A 126 9.52 0.49 -10.47
N ARG A 127 10.09 -0.72 -10.55
CA ARG A 127 10.07 -1.68 -9.43
C ARG A 127 10.75 -1.09 -8.19
N VAL A 128 11.88 -0.41 -8.36
CA VAL A 128 12.58 0.28 -7.27
C VAL A 128 11.74 1.42 -6.70
N TYR A 129 11.08 2.21 -7.54
CA TYR A 129 10.20 3.28 -7.09
C TYR A 129 9.05 2.73 -6.23
N VAL A 130 8.41 1.64 -6.66
CA VAL A 130 7.35 0.97 -5.90
C VAL A 130 7.87 0.39 -4.59
N ALA A 131 9.01 -0.30 -4.63
CA ALA A 131 9.65 -0.85 -3.43
C ALA A 131 10.08 0.25 -2.45
N ALA A 132 10.63 1.35 -2.94
CA ALA A 132 11.01 2.49 -2.11
C ALA A 132 9.80 3.13 -1.43
N GLN A 133 8.64 3.14 -2.08
CA GLN A 133 7.39 3.57 -1.47
C GLN A 133 6.91 2.59 -0.40
N SER A 134 6.96 1.27 -0.63
CA SER A 134 6.56 0.28 0.36
C SER A 134 7.47 0.25 1.60
N PHE A 135 8.78 0.45 1.42
CA PHE A 135 9.76 0.50 2.52
C PHE A 135 9.93 1.89 3.13
N GLN A 136 9.14 2.88 2.70
CA GLN A 136 9.19 4.26 3.19
C GLN A 136 10.60 4.89 3.10
N LEU A 137 11.26 4.70 1.94
CA LEU A 137 12.57 5.25 1.63
C LEU A 137 12.44 6.44 0.66
N PRO A 138 12.11 7.65 1.14
CA PRO A 138 11.79 8.79 0.27
C PRO A 138 12.98 9.23 -0.61
N SER A 139 14.21 9.17 -0.09
CA SER A 139 15.41 9.52 -0.84
C SER A 139 15.68 8.56 -2.01
N LEU A 140 15.47 7.26 -1.80
CA LEU A 140 15.56 6.26 -2.85
C LEU A 140 14.44 6.43 -3.88
N ARG A 141 13.23 6.71 -3.41
CA ARG A 141 12.08 6.99 -4.28
C ARG A 141 12.34 8.19 -5.19
N ASP A 142 12.89 9.28 -4.66
CA ASP A 142 13.24 10.47 -5.43
C ASP A 142 14.36 10.19 -6.46
N LEU A 143 15.34 9.35 -6.11
CA LEU A 143 16.38 8.90 -7.04
C LEU A 143 15.79 8.04 -8.17
N ALA A 144 14.95 7.06 -7.83
CA ALA A 144 14.28 6.20 -8.79
C ALA A 144 13.37 7.01 -9.73
N ARG A 145 12.65 8.01 -9.21
CA ARG A 145 11.81 8.93 -9.99
C ARG A 145 12.63 9.67 -11.05
N ARG A 146 13.79 10.23 -10.68
CA ARG A 146 14.70 10.91 -11.62
C ARG A 146 15.21 9.96 -12.70
N GLU A 147 15.56 8.73 -12.35
CA GLU A 147 15.98 7.73 -13.34
C GLU A 147 14.84 7.32 -14.27
N MET A 148 13.61 7.14 -13.76
CA MET A 148 12.43 6.89 -14.58
C MET A 148 12.23 7.98 -15.62
N ILE A 149 12.29 9.26 -15.21
CA ILE A 149 12.15 10.39 -16.14
C ILE A 149 13.27 10.38 -17.19
N ARG A 150 14.53 10.21 -16.75
CA ARG A 150 15.71 10.19 -17.62
C ARG A 150 15.66 9.08 -18.68
N LEU A 151 15.24 7.89 -18.29
CA LEU A 151 15.16 6.72 -19.17
C LEU A 151 13.92 6.76 -20.06
N GLY A 152 12.77 7.15 -19.50
CA GLY A 152 11.53 7.19 -20.25
C GLY A 152 11.52 8.28 -21.34
N ASP A 153 12.30 9.35 -21.21
CA ASP A 153 12.55 10.30 -22.31
C ASP A 153 13.25 9.68 -23.53
N ARG A 154 13.96 8.55 -23.33
CA ARG A 154 14.61 7.78 -24.40
C ARG A 154 13.73 6.67 -24.96
N LEU A 155 12.57 6.42 -24.35
CA LEU A 155 11.62 5.39 -24.77
C LEU A 155 10.51 5.98 -25.64
N SER A 156 10.07 5.20 -26.62
CA SER A 156 8.86 5.49 -27.40
C SER A 156 7.62 5.30 -26.53
N LEU A 157 6.51 5.97 -26.89
CA LEU A 157 5.25 5.82 -26.16
C LEU A 157 4.72 4.37 -26.18
N PRO A 158 4.76 3.63 -27.32
CA PRO A 158 4.39 2.20 -27.33
C PRO A 158 5.21 1.35 -26.36
N SER A 159 6.54 1.52 -26.34
CA SER A 159 7.42 0.78 -25.44
C SER A 159 7.11 1.10 -23.97
N LEU A 160 6.87 2.37 -23.65
CA LEU A 160 6.50 2.79 -22.30
C LEU A 160 5.17 2.16 -21.85
N ILE A 161 4.15 2.15 -22.71
CA ILE A 161 2.84 1.55 -22.39
C ILE A 161 2.99 0.04 -22.15
N ASN A 162 3.71 -0.69 -23.01
CA ASN A 162 3.94 -2.12 -22.82
C ASN A 162 4.61 -2.41 -21.47
N ILE A 163 5.64 -1.65 -21.09
CA ILE A 163 6.33 -1.83 -19.80
C ILE A 163 5.36 -1.54 -18.62
N MET A 164 4.49 -0.53 -18.73
CA MET A 164 3.49 -0.24 -17.69
C MET A 164 2.47 -1.38 -17.54
N GLU A 165 2.01 -1.95 -18.65
CA GLU A 165 1.06 -3.08 -18.65
C GLU A 165 1.69 -4.35 -18.08
N GLU A 166 2.94 -4.65 -18.47
CA GLU A 166 3.71 -5.79 -17.95
C GLU A 166 3.97 -5.68 -16.44
N SER A 167 4.16 -4.45 -15.95
CA SER A 167 4.39 -4.19 -14.53
C SER A 167 3.14 -4.36 -13.67
N ARG A 168 1.95 -4.54 -14.26
CA ARG A 168 0.65 -4.77 -13.58
C ARG A 168 0.40 -3.83 -12.39
N LEU A 169 0.77 -2.57 -12.54
CA LEU A 169 0.72 -1.58 -11.47
C LEU A 169 -0.72 -1.09 -11.23
N SER A 170 -1.08 -0.93 -9.96
CA SER A 170 -2.29 -0.18 -9.58
C SER A 170 -1.98 1.32 -9.58
N LEU A 171 -2.27 2.00 -10.70
CA LEU A 171 -2.06 3.45 -10.85
C LEU A 171 -2.83 4.28 -9.81
N SER A 172 -3.91 3.75 -9.25
CA SER A 172 -4.65 4.36 -8.14
C SER A 172 -3.84 4.47 -6.85
N THR A 173 -2.92 3.53 -6.61
CA THR A 173 -2.06 3.50 -5.41
C THR A 173 -0.75 4.26 -5.65
N LEU A 174 -0.40 4.53 -6.91
CA LEU A 174 0.86 5.13 -7.34
C LEU A 174 0.60 6.41 -8.15
N PRO A 175 0.06 7.46 -7.51
CA PRO A 175 -0.35 8.71 -8.18
C PRO A 175 0.81 9.40 -8.90
N GLY A 176 2.04 9.29 -8.39
CA GLY A 176 3.24 9.80 -9.08
C GLY A 176 3.46 9.13 -10.44
N ILE A 177 3.31 7.80 -10.53
CA ILE A 177 3.44 7.07 -11.81
C ILE A 177 2.30 7.43 -12.75
N ALA A 178 1.07 7.57 -12.23
CA ALA A 178 -0.08 7.98 -13.04
C ALA A 178 0.16 9.36 -13.70
N ALA A 179 0.59 10.35 -12.91
CA ALA A 179 0.91 11.69 -13.40
C ALA A 179 2.04 11.67 -14.44
N TYR A 180 3.04 10.80 -14.26
CA TYR A 180 4.12 10.62 -15.24
C TYR A 180 3.62 10.07 -16.58
N VAL A 181 2.83 8.99 -16.55
CA VAL A 181 2.29 8.38 -17.77
C VAL A 181 1.37 9.35 -18.49
N GLU A 182 0.50 10.07 -17.75
CA GLU A 182 -0.35 11.12 -18.31
C GLU A 182 0.49 12.22 -18.97
N SER A 183 1.53 12.71 -18.29
CA SER A 183 2.44 13.72 -18.84
C SER A 183 3.10 13.25 -20.14
N ARG A 184 3.51 11.98 -20.23
CA ARG A 184 4.09 11.40 -21.44
C ARG A 184 3.08 11.28 -22.58
N ILE A 185 1.85 10.87 -22.30
CA ILE A 185 0.76 10.80 -23.29
C ILE A 185 0.41 12.21 -23.81
N LEU A 186 0.28 13.19 -22.92
CA LEU A 186 0.00 14.59 -23.29
C LEU A 186 1.15 15.21 -24.09
N ALA A 187 2.40 14.96 -23.68
CA ALA A 187 3.57 15.43 -24.41
C ALA A 187 3.64 14.80 -25.81
N PHE A 188 3.25 13.54 -25.94
CA PHE A 188 3.15 12.89 -27.25
C PHE A 188 2.04 13.49 -28.11
N ALA A 189 0.83 13.63 -27.57
CA ALA A 189 -0.31 14.23 -28.27
C ALA A 189 -0.04 15.68 -28.69
N GLY A 190 0.67 16.47 -27.87
CA GLY A 190 1.03 17.85 -28.19
C GLY A 190 2.11 18.00 -29.27
N ASN A 191 2.89 16.95 -29.53
CA ASN A 191 3.96 16.94 -30.55
C ASN A 191 3.63 16.02 -31.73
N ILE A 192 2.38 15.60 -31.88
CA ILE A 192 1.99 14.69 -32.94
C ILE A 192 2.07 15.40 -34.30
N THR A 193 2.88 14.84 -35.19
CA THR A 193 2.98 15.25 -36.60
C THR A 193 2.77 14.02 -37.48
N HIS A 194 2.31 14.20 -38.71
CA HIS A 194 2.09 13.09 -39.66
C HIS A 194 3.28 12.10 -39.77
N PRO A 195 4.56 12.53 -39.88
CA PRO A 195 5.67 11.59 -39.93
C PRO A 195 5.89 10.87 -38.58
N THR A 196 5.59 11.52 -37.46
CA THR A 196 5.72 10.94 -36.13
C THR A 196 4.63 9.89 -35.88
N SER A 197 3.39 10.16 -36.28
CA SER A 197 2.28 9.22 -36.16
C SER A 197 2.49 7.96 -37.01
N GLU A 198 2.94 8.11 -38.26
CA GLU A 198 3.28 6.97 -39.14
C GLU A 198 4.37 6.07 -38.54
N LYS A 199 5.42 6.68 -37.99
CA LYS A 199 6.49 5.95 -37.30
C LYS A 199 5.95 5.15 -36.12
N VAL A 200 5.09 5.75 -35.31
CA VAL A 200 4.51 5.11 -34.12
C VAL A 200 3.50 4.03 -34.51
N LEU A 201 2.69 4.24 -35.55
CA LEU A 201 1.78 3.22 -36.10
C LEU A 201 2.55 2.00 -36.62
N SER A 202 3.70 2.23 -37.26
CA SER A 202 4.60 1.16 -37.70
C SER A 202 5.18 0.38 -36.53
N GLU A 203 5.56 1.06 -35.44
CA GLU A 203 6.06 0.43 -34.21
C GLU A 203 4.97 -0.36 -33.46
N ILE A 204 3.73 0.15 -33.43
CA ILE A 204 2.58 -0.55 -32.84
C ILE A 204 2.29 -1.85 -33.58
N GLY A 205 2.37 -1.84 -34.91
CA GLY A 205 2.08 -3.01 -35.74
C GLY A 205 0.69 -3.60 -35.48
N ILE A 206 0.65 -4.89 -35.11
CA ILE A 206 -0.57 -5.58 -34.69
C ILE A 206 -0.70 -5.40 -33.17
N PRO A 207 -1.68 -4.62 -32.69
CA PRO A 207 -1.84 -4.36 -31.27
C PRO A 207 -2.30 -5.62 -30.53
N ASN A 208 -1.58 -6.01 -29.47
CA ASN A 208 -1.87 -7.20 -28.67
C ASN A 208 -2.58 -6.90 -27.34
N THR A 209 -2.69 -5.62 -26.96
CA THR A 209 -3.33 -5.17 -25.72
C THR A 209 -4.36 -4.09 -25.99
N LEU A 210 -5.34 -3.92 -25.08
CA LEU A 210 -6.38 -2.91 -25.21
C LEU A 210 -5.80 -1.50 -25.27
N SER A 211 -4.77 -1.19 -24.46
CA SER A 211 -4.13 0.14 -24.48
C SER A 211 -3.47 0.42 -25.83
N MET A 212 -2.89 -0.59 -26.47
CA MET A 212 -2.33 -0.46 -27.81
C MET A 212 -3.39 -0.31 -28.89
N VAL A 213 -4.54 -0.98 -28.76
CA VAL A 213 -5.70 -0.76 -29.64
C VAL A 213 -6.20 0.68 -29.51
N LEU A 214 -6.37 1.17 -28.28
CA LEU A 214 -6.80 2.55 -28.01
C LEU A 214 -5.81 3.58 -28.54
N LEU A 215 -4.50 3.37 -28.33
CA LEU A 215 -3.48 4.25 -28.88
C LEU A 215 -3.53 4.27 -30.41
N LYS A 216 -3.63 3.10 -31.05
CA LYS A 216 -3.72 2.98 -32.51
C LYS A 216 -4.95 3.67 -33.07
N THR A 217 -6.12 3.50 -32.46
CA THR A 217 -7.37 4.13 -32.94
C THR A 217 -7.34 5.64 -32.77
N ILE A 218 -6.86 6.14 -31.62
CA ILE A 218 -6.70 7.58 -31.39
C ILE A 218 -5.71 8.18 -32.40
N LEU A 219 -4.59 7.50 -32.65
CA LEU A 219 -3.61 7.93 -33.65
C LEU A 219 -4.21 7.99 -35.05
N LEU A 220 -4.97 6.98 -35.46
CA LEU A 220 -5.62 6.96 -36.78
C LEU A 220 -6.62 8.11 -36.93
N LEU A 221 -7.44 8.38 -35.91
CA LEU A 221 -8.36 9.52 -35.88
C LEU A 221 -7.58 10.84 -36.01
N GLN A 222 -6.52 11.01 -35.22
CA GLN A 222 -5.69 12.22 -35.30
C GLN A 222 -5.00 12.37 -36.66
N THR A 223 -4.52 11.29 -37.28
CA THR A 223 -3.94 11.36 -38.64
C THR A 223 -4.96 11.75 -39.70
N SER A 224 -6.22 11.31 -39.59
CA SER A 224 -7.27 11.73 -40.52
C SER A 224 -7.61 13.22 -40.39
N GLU A 225 -7.65 13.74 -39.16
CA GLU A 225 -7.87 15.17 -38.89
C GLU A 225 -6.67 16.02 -39.33
N LEU A 226 -5.44 15.54 -39.10
CA LEU A 226 -4.22 16.20 -39.55
C LEU A 226 -4.11 16.19 -41.07
N SER A 227 -4.49 15.09 -41.75
CA SER A 227 -4.52 15.05 -43.22
C SER A 227 -5.51 16.05 -43.80
N ALA A 228 -6.71 16.18 -43.22
CA ALA A 228 -7.71 17.15 -43.65
C ALA A 228 -7.25 18.60 -43.41
N ARG A 229 -6.58 18.84 -42.28
CA ARG A 229 -5.97 20.15 -41.97
C ARG A 229 -4.78 20.46 -42.87
N ASP A 230 -3.89 19.51 -43.13
CA ASP A 230 -2.75 19.66 -44.03
C ASP A 230 -3.21 19.85 -45.47
N GLU A 231 -4.33 19.26 -45.92
CA GLU A 231 -4.91 19.59 -47.22
C GLU A 231 -5.44 21.02 -47.28
N SER A 232 -6.12 21.48 -46.23
CA SER A 232 -6.57 22.87 -46.10
C SER A 232 -5.40 23.85 -46.06
N LEU A 233 -4.40 23.55 -45.24
CA LEU A 233 -3.18 24.34 -45.10
C LEU A 233 -2.35 24.29 -46.37
N ARG A 234 -2.21 23.17 -47.10
CA ARG A 234 -1.56 23.16 -48.42
C ARG A 234 -2.29 24.05 -49.41
N ASN A 235 -3.61 24.10 -49.37
CA ASN A 235 -4.40 24.98 -50.23
C ASN A 235 -4.23 26.47 -49.84
N GLU A 236 -4.06 26.79 -48.56
CA GLU A 236 -3.78 28.14 -48.05
C GLU A 236 -2.30 28.54 -48.18
N GLU A 237 -1.37 27.60 -48.02
CA GLU A 237 0.08 27.77 -48.08
C GLU A 237 0.54 27.85 -49.54
N LEU A 238 -0.13 27.21 -50.51
CA LEU A 238 0.05 27.54 -51.93
C LEU A 238 -0.36 29.00 -52.25
N VAL A 239 -1.37 29.51 -51.56
CA VAL A 239 -1.83 30.91 -51.66
C VAL A 239 -0.88 31.88 -50.94
N GLU A 240 -0.22 31.45 -49.87
CA GLU A 240 0.77 32.22 -49.12
C GLU A 240 2.20 32.09 -49.65
N ILE A 241 2.62 30.98 -50.25
CA ILE A 241 3.92 30.82 -50.95
C ILE A 241 3.96 31.70 -52.19
N LEU A 242 2.81 31.89 -52.87
CA LEU A 242 2.65 32.92 -53.91
C LEU A 242 2.77 34.36 -53.35
N ARG A 243 2.66 34.55 -52.03
CA ARG A 243 2.71 35.85 -51.33
C ARG A 243 3.99 36.07 -50.52
N GLY A 244 4.70 35.00 -50.14
CA GLY A 244 5.73 34.95 -49.09
C GLY A 244 7.14 34.58 -49.57
N LEU A 245 7.41 34.70 -50.88
CA LEU A 245 8.79 34.77 -51.41
C LEU A 245 9.57 36.02 -50.94
N ALA A 246 9.00 36.83 -50.04
CA ALA A 246 9.66 37.87 -49.27
C ALA A 246 9.66 37.48 -47.78
N ASP A 247 10.87 37.43 -47.21
CA ASP A 247 11.18 37.40 -45.78
C ASP A 247 11.29 36.02 -45.09
N SER A 248 12.49 35.44 -45.25
CA SER A 248 13.02 34.39 -44.37
C SER A 248 13.60 34.97 -43.07
N LYS A 249 13.33 34.36 -41.90
CA LYS A 249 14.36 33.82 -40.99
C LYS A 249 13.83 33.24 -39.67
N THR A 250 14.18 31.95 -39.48
CA THR A 250 14.78 31.28 -38.29
C THR A 250 14.29 31.57 -36.86
N GLY A 251 14.10 30.48 -36.10
CA GLY A 251 14.44 30.43 -34.67
C GLY A 251 13.83 29.27 -33.89
N ALA A 252 14.62 28.22 -33.63
CA ALA A 252 14.28 27.11 -32.74
C ALA A 252 15.12 27.18 -31.45
N GLY A 253 14.50 26.91 -30.29
CA GLY A 253 15.22 26.72 -29.03
C GLY A 253 14.35 26.70 -27.77
N ALA A 254 13.79 25.54 -27.39
CA ALA A 254 13.08 25.36 -26.11
C ALA A 254 13.03 23.88 -25.67
N SER A 255 14.08 23.35 -25.03
CA SER A 255 14.07 21.95 -24.54
C SER A 255 14.55 21.73 -23.10
N ARG A 256 15.00 22.75 -22.37
CA ARG A 256 15.62 22.55 -21.04
C ARG A 256 14.70 22.76 -19.82
N SER A 257 13.49 23.30 -20.02
CA SER A 257 12.52 23.56 -18.93
C SER A 257 11.69 22.34 -18.51
N LYS A 258 11.43 21.40 -19.44
CA LYS A 258 10.34 20.42 -19.29
C LYS A 258 10.62 19.29 -18.27
N VAL A 259 11.89 18.92 -18.07
CA VAL A 259 12.26 17.79 -17.18
C VAL A 259 11.98 18.11 -15.71
N SER A 260 12.18 19.37 -15.29
CA SER A 260 11.88 19.81 -13.92
C SER A 260 10.38 19.86 -13.62
N ASP A 261 9.55 20.07 -14.63
CA ASP A 261 8.10 20.18 -14.44
C ASP A 261 7.45 18.81 -14.22
N VAL A 262 7.93 17.76 -14.88
CA VAL A 262 7.43 16.39 -14.69
C VAL A 262 7.82 15.84 -13.32
N ASP A 263 9.07 16.02 -12.88
CA ASP A 263 9.54 15.59 -11.56
C ASP A 263 8.72 16.24 -10.44
N ARG A 264 8.44 17.55 -10.60
CA ARG A 264 7.60 18.31 -9.69
C ARG A 264 6.14 17.82 -9.71
N ALA A 265 5.56 17.57 -10.88
CA ALA A 265 4.19 17.08 -11.01
C ALA A 265 4.00 15.70 -10.34
N MET A 266 4.95 14.77 -10.49
CA MET A 266 4.90 13.48 -9.80
C MET A 266 4.93 13.68 -8.27
N LYS A 267 5.82 14.54 -7.76
CA LYS A 267 5.95 14.81 -6.33
C LYS A 267 4.72 15.50 -5.75
N GLU A 268 4.16 16.48 -6.48
CA GLU A 268 2.92 17.17 -6.11
C GLU A 268 1.74 16.20 -6.09
N ALA A 269 1.61 15.31 -7.08
CA ALA A 269 0.56 14.29 -7.12
C ALA A 269 0.63 13.32 -5.94
N GLU A 270 1.84 12.86 -5.58
CA GLU A 270 2.05 12.02 -4.39
C GLU A 270 1.72 12.76 -3.08
N GLU A 271 2.16 14.01 -2.95
CA GLU A 271 1.92 14.81 -1.75
C GLU A 271 0.42 15.12 -1.59
N GLN A 272 -0.27 15.42 -2.68
CA GLN A 272 -1.71 15.62 -2.67
C GLN A 272 -2.44 14.34 -2.24
N ALA A 273 -2.12 13.20 -2.84
CA ALA A 273 -2.73 11.93 -2.44
C ALA A 273 -2.45 11.58 -0.97
N ALA A 274 -1.23 11.87 -0.47
CA ALA A 274 -0.90 11.67 0.95
C ALA A 274 -1.69 12.61 1.88
N ARG A 275 -1.93 13.86 1.47
CA ARG A 275 -2.76 14.82 2.23
C ARG A 275 -4.22 14.36 2.28
N GLU A 276 -4.78 13.96 1.15
CA GLU A 276 -6.15 13.45 1.04
C GLU A 276 -6.34 12.18 1.87
N ALA A 277 -5.40 11.23 1.81
CA ALA A 277 -5.43 10.02 2.64
C ALA A 277 -5.36 10.33 4.14
N LYS A 278 -4.50 11.27 4.55
CA LYS A 278 -4.39 11.72 5.95
C LYS A 278 -5.66 12.42 6.42
N GLU A 279 -6.27 13.24 5.58
CA GLU A 279 -7.53 13.91 5.90
C GLU A 279 -8.66 12.90 6.06
N GLN A 280 -8.76 11.91 5.16
CA GLN A 280 -9.75 10.85 5.27
C GLN A 280 -9.55 10.03 6.55
N ALA A 281 -8.32 9.59 6.84
CA ALA A 281 -8.02 8.89 8.09
C ALA A 281 -8.35 9.73 9.34
N ALA A 282 -8.17 11.05 9.29
CA ALA A 282 -8.56 11.94 10.38
C ALA A 282 -10.08 12.09 10.52
N LYS A 283 -10.84 12.03 9.43
CA LYS A 283 -12.32 11.99 9.46
C LYS A 283 -12.80 10.68 10.07
N ASP A 284 -12.29 9.55 9.59
CA ASP A 284 -12.64 8.22 10.09
C ASP A 284 -12.30 8.07 11.58
N ALA A 285 -11.14 8.57 12.02
CA ALA A 285 -10.74 8.56 13.42
C ALA A 285 -11.66 9.44 14.29
N LYS A 286 -12.08 10.62 13.80
CA LYS A 286 -13.04 11.47 14.51
C LYS A 286 -14.40 10.79 14.62
N GLU A 287 -14.87 10.16 13.56
CA GLU A 287 -16.12 9.39 13.58
C GLU A 287 -16.05 8.22 14.56
N ALA A 288 -14.94 7.47 14.58
CA ALA A 288 -14.72 6.40 15.54
C ALA A 288 -14.71 6.91 17.00
N VAL A 289 -14.09 8.07 17.27
CA VAL A 289 -14.13 8.70 18.60
C VAL A 289 -15.56 9.13 18.97
N VAL A 290 -16.32 9.70 18.04
CA VAL A 290 -17.72 10.08 18.30
C VAL A 290 -18.57 8.84 18.58
N VAL A 291 -18.39 7.76 17.83
CA VAL A 291 -19.07 6.48 18.08
C VAL A 291 -18.71 5.93 19.47
N ALA A 292 -17.43 5.91 19.84
CA ALA A 292 -16.97 5.46 21.15
C ALA A 292 -17.50 6.31 22.31
N GLN A 293 -17.61 7.64 22.13
CA GLN A 293 -18.21 8.51 23.14
C GLN A 293 -19.72 8.25 23.30
N ARG A 294 -20.45 8.01 22.21
CA ARG A 294 -21.88 7.70 22.27
C ARG A 294 -22.15 6.36 22.94
N THR A 295 -21.33 5.34 22.68
CA THR A 295 -21.47 4.03 23.35
C THR A 295 -21.12 4.12 24.84
N ALA A 296 -20.06 4.85 25.20
CA ALA A 296 -19.71 5.08 26.60
C ALA A 296 -20.80 5.85 27.37
N ALA A 297 -21.38 6.89 26.75
CA ALA A 297 -22.48 7.65 27.35
C ALA A 297 -23.75 6.79 27.53
N ALA A 298 -24.06 5.92 26.58
CA ALA A 298 -25.19 4.99 26.69
C ALA A 298 -24.97 3.99 27.83
N ALA A 299 -23.78 3.37 27.93
CA ALA A 299 -23.44 2.46 29.01
C ALA A 299 -23.46 3.14 30.40
N ALA A 300 -23.00 4.38 30.49
CA ALA A 300 -23.07 5.16 31.74
C ALA A 300 -24.52 5.48 32.15
N ALA A 301 -25.39 5.81 31.18
CA ALA A 301 -26.80 6.05 31.45
C ALA A 301 -27.53 4.77 31.90
N GLU A 302 -27.21 3.62 31.29
CA GLU A 302 -27.74 2.33 31.69
C GLU A 302 -27.30 1.93 33.11
N ALA A 303 -26.01 2.11 33.44
CA ALA A 303 -25.49 1.85 34.78
C ALA A 303 -26.16 2.72 35.85
N ALA A 304 -26.34 4.02 35.58
CA ALA A 304 -27.04 4.92 36.50
C ALA A 304 -28.52 4.53 36.70
N GLU A 305 -29.18 4.05 35.64
CA GLU A 305 -30.56 3.56 35.74
C GLU A 305 -30.65 2.23 36.52
N ALA A 306 -29.65 1.36 36.39
CA ALA A 306 -29.56 0.12 37.16
C ALA A 306 -29.34 0.38 38.66
N GLU A 307 -28.45 1.32 39.00
CA GLU A 307 -28.21 1.75 40.38
C GLU A 307 -29.47 2.34 41.02
N ALA A 308 -30.14 3.27 40.33
CA ALA A 308 -31.39 3.87 40.81
C ALA A 308 -32.51 2.82 41.02
N ALA A 309 -32.57 1.78 40.18
CA ALA A 309 -33.52 0.69 40.36
C ALA A 309 -33.17 -0.20 41.57
N SER A 310 -31.89 -0.38 41.88
CA SER A 310 -31.44 -1.12 43.07
C SER A 310 -31.81 -0.39 44.36
N GLU A 311 -31.53 0.91 44.45
CA GLU A 311 -31.87 1.73 45.62
C GLU A 311 -33.38 1.78 45.89
N GLU A 312 -34.18 1.94 44.84
CA GLU A 312 -35.65 1.90 44.95
C GLU A 312 -36.15 0.53 45.43
N GLY A 313 -35.57 -0.57 44.92
CA GLY A 313 -35.89 -1.93 45.35
C GLY A 313 -35.59 -2.18 46.83
N GLU A 314 -34.44 -1.72 47.32
CA GLU A 314 -34.07 -1.80 48.75
C GLU A 314 -35.01 -1.00 49.65
N GLU A 315 -35.42 0.19 49.19
CA GLU A 315 -36.36 1.04 49.92
C GLU A 315 -37.76 0.42 49.99
N ILE A 316 -38.27 -0.11 48.87
CA ILE A 316 -39.55 -0.83 48.83
C ILE A 316 -39.52 -2.03 49.78
N ALA A 317 -38.45 -2.84 49.74
CA ALA A 317 -38.28 -4.00 50.63
C ALA A 317 -38.27 -3.59 52.12
N SER A 318 -37.61 -2.48 52.45
CA SER A 318 -37.56 -1.93 53.81
C SER A 318 -38.93 -1.46 54.31
N LEU A 319 -39.72 -0.81 53.45
CA LEU A 319 -41.08 -0.36 53.78
C LEU A 319 -42.05 -1.54 53.93
N LEU A 320 -41.93 -2.58 53.10
CA LEU A 320 -42.69 -3.82 53.24
C LEU A 320 -42.33 -4.58 54.52
N ALA A 321 -41.05 -4.66 54.87
CA ALA A 321 -40.61 -5.26 56.13
C ALA A 321 -41.10 -4.48 57.36
N ARG A 322 -41.21 -3.15 57.28
CA ARG A 322 -41.84 -2.32 58.32
C ARG A 322 -43.35 -2.56 58.43
N LYS A 323 -44.03 -2.80 57.29
CA LYS A 323 -45.46 -3.13 57.23
C LYS A 323 -45.76 -4.45 57.94
N THR A 324 -44.95 -5.49 57.71
CA THR A 324 -45.11 -6.80 58.36
C THR A 324 -44.83 -6.73 59.85
N LYS A 325 -43.76 -6.02 60.27
CA LYS A 325 -43.40 -5.85 61.69
C LYS A 325 -44.40 -5.02 62.50
N ARG A 326 -45.16 -4.10 61.88
CA ARG A 326 -46.16 -3.24 62.55
C ARG A 326 -47.60 -3.73 62.42
N GLY A 327 -47.83 -5.04 62.28
CA GLY A 327 -49.18 -5.61 62.25
C GLY A 327 -50.00 -5.23 61.01
N GLY A 328 -49.34 -4.96 59.88
CA GLY A 328 -49.98 -4.75 58.58
C GLY A 328 -50.31 -3.30 58.21
N LYS A 329 -50.10 -2.32 59.10
CA LYS A 329 -50.48 -0.91 58.86
C LYS A 329 -49.26 0.02 58.86
N LEU A 330 -48.99 0.65 57.71
CA LEU A 330 -47.97 1.70 57.55
C LEU A 330 -48.54 3.09 57.89
N LEU A 331 -47.65 4.03 58.24
CA LEU A 331 -48.01 5.45 58.37
C LEU A 331 -48.47 6.00 57.03
N ARG A 332 -49.35 7.03 57.04
CA ARG A 332 -49.88 7.66 55.82
C ARG A 332 -48.77 8.12 54.86
N LYS A 333 -47.71 8.73 55.40
CA LYS A 333 -46.53 9.18 54.63
C LYS A 333 -45.74 8.02 54.02
N ASP A 334 -45.55 6.94 54.77
CA ASP A 334 -44.82 5.75 54.29
C ASP A 334 -45.61 4.98 53.23
N ARG A 335 -46.95 4.98 53.33
CA ARG A 335 -47.85 4.40 52.32
C ARG A 335 -47.83 5.18 51.01
N GLU A 336 -47.82 6.51 51.10
CA GLU A 336 -47.70 7.39 49.94
C GLU A 336 -46.33 7.25 49.27
N ARG A 337 -45.25 7.20 50.06
CA ARG A 337 -43.89 6.98 49.56
C ARG A 337 -43.71 5.61 48.89
N LEU A 338 -44.28 4.55 49.46
CA LEU A 338 -44.31 3.21 48.85
C LEU A 338 -45.06 3.21 47.50
N SER A 339 -46.21 3.87 47.42
CA SER A 339 -46.98 3.96 46.16
C SER A 339 -46.21 4.68 45.05
N ILE A 340 -45.45 5.73 45.40
CA ILE A 340 -44.64 6.49 44.44
C ILE A 340 -43.46 5.65 43.95
N LEU A 341 -42.80 4.91 44.84
CA LEU A 341 -41.67 4.05 44.50
C LEU A 341 -42.10 2.86 43.61
N GLU A 342 -43.25 2.24 43.90
CA GLU A 342 -43.83 1.19 43.06
C GLU A 342 -44.22 1.72 41.67
N GLU A 343 -44.77 2.93 41.58
CA GLU A 343 -45.10 3.57 40.30
C GLU A 343 -43.83 3.90 39.48
N ASN A 344 -42.77 4.38 40.14
CA ASN A 344 -41.48 4.64 39.48
C ASN A 344 -40.80 3.35 38.98
N ALA A 345 -40.87 2.28 39.76
CA ALA A 345 -40.37 0.96 39.35
C ALA A 345 -41.14 0.42 38.13
N SER A 346 -42.47 0.54 38.10
CA SER A 346 -43.29 0.18 36.93
C SER A 346 -42.88 0.97 35.70
N LYS A 347 -42.81 2.31 35.82
CA LYS A 347 -42.42 3.20 34.71
C LYS A 347 -41.04 2.87 34.15
N ARG A 348 -40.06 2.54 35.00
CA ARG A 348 -38.72 2.13 34.55
C ARG A 348 -38.73 0.76 33.87
N SER A 349 -39.49 -0.20 34.38
CA SER A 349 -39.62 -1.51 33.72
C SER A 349 -40.27 -1.40 32.34
N GLU A 350 -41.29 -0.54 32.19
CA GLU A 350 -41.93 -0.24 30.91
C GLU A 350 -40.96 0.49 29.96
N ALA A 351 -40.17 1.44 30.45
CA ALA A 351 -39.17 2.15 29.66
C ALA A 351 -38.05 1.23 29.15
N ARG A 352 -37.61 0.26 29.95
CA ARG A 352 -36.62 -0.75 29.54
C ARG A 352 -37.18 -1.69 28.48
N ALA A 353 -38.41 -2.19 28.68
CA ALA A 353 -39.08 -3.02 27.69
C ALA A 353 -39.27 -2.29 26.35
N ALA A 354 -39.64 -1.01 26.38
CA ALA A 354 -39.76 -0.19 25.17
C ALA A 354 -38.42 0.02 24.45
N ARG A 355 -37.30 0.18 25.19
CA ARG A 355 -35.96 0.29 24.61
C ARG A 355 -35.48 -1.01 23.98
N GLU A 356 -35.70 -2.14 24.63
CA GLU A 356 -35.34 -3.47 24.11
C GLU A 356 -36.11 -3.79 22.81
N ILE A 357 -37.41 -3.45 22.76
CA ILE A 357 -38.22 -3.57 21.55
C ILE A 357 -37.67 -2.67 20.44
N ALA A 358 -37.36 -1.40 20.74
CA ALA A 358 -36.81 -0.46 19.76
C ALA A 358 -35.41 -0.90 19.26
N GLU A 359 -34.58 -1.48 20.12
CA GLU A 359 -33.28 -2.04 19.76
C GLU A 359 -33.42 -3.29 18.89
N ALA A 360 -34.36 -4.18 19.20
CA ALA A 360 -34.69 -5.35 18.38
C ALA A 360 -35.25 -4.97 17.01
N GLU A 361 -36.11 -3.94 16.94
CA GLU A 361 -36.62 -3.39 15.69
C GLU A 361 -35.51 -2.76 14.84
N ALA A 362 -34.58 -2.02 15.46
CA ALA A 362 -33.42 -1.44 14.79
C ALA A 362 -32.45 -2.53 14.26
N ALA A 363 -32.24 -3.61 15.03
CA ALA A 363 -31.44 -4.76 14.60
C ALA A 363 -32.10 -5.57 13.46
N HIS A 364 -33.43 -5.64 13.44
CA HIS A 364 -34.18 -6.31 12.38
C HIS A 364 -34.25 -5.48 11.09
N ALA A 365 -34.21 -4.15 11.17
CA ALA A 365 -34.14 -3.25 10.02
C ALA A 365 -32.79 -3.29 9.28
N PHE A 366 -31.69 -3.64 9.97
CA PHE A 366 -30.36 -3.77 9.37
C PHE A 366 -30.16 -5.09 8.57
N ASN A 367 -30.99 -6.11 8.84
CA ASN A 367 -30.93 -7.42 8.16
C ASN A 367 -31.97 -7.60 7.04
N ALA A 368 -32.72 -6.55 6.68
CA ALA A 368 -33.66 -6.61 5.57
C ALA A 368 -32.93 -6.40 4.22
N PRO A 369 -33.10 -7.30 3.23
CA PRO A 369 -32.45 -7.14 1.93
C PRO A 369 -33.04 -5.92 1.22
N THR A 370 -32.17 -5.00 0.82
CA THR A 370 -32.52 -3.86 -0.03
C THR A 370 -32.97 -4.35 -1.40
N ALA A 371 -34.29 -4.43 -1.59
CA ALA A 371 -34.92 -4.49 -2.89
C ALA A 371 -35.58 -3.14 -3.17
N ASP A 372 -35.00 -2.38 -4.11
CA ASP A 372 -35.62 -2.09 -5.41
C ASP A 372 -35.18 -0.72 -5.97
N LYS A 373 -34.42 -0.77 -7.07
CA LYS A 373 -34.50 0.19 -8.17
C LYS A 373 -34.51 -0.58 -9.49
N VAL A 374 -35.72 -0.88 -9.93
CA VAL A 374 -36.22 -1.21 -11.27
C VAL A 374 -35.38 -0.74 -12.46
N ALA A 375 -35.03 -1.70 -13.33
CA ALA A 375 -35.13 -1.61 -14.80
C ALA A 375 -35.45 -3.03 -15.36
N PRO A 376 -36.11 -3.15 -16.53
CA PRO A 376 -37.18 -4.13 -16.73
C PRO A 376 -36.80 -5.43 -17.46
N ALA A 377 -37.51 -6.49 -17.04
CA ALA A 377 -38.03 -7.66 -17.75
C ALA A 377 -37.36 -8.13 -19.06
N GLU A 378 -36.74 -9.30 -19.01
CA GLU A 378 -36.72 -10.25 -20.13
C GLU A 378 -37.70 -11.41 -19.90
N GLN A 379 -38.33 -11.78 -21.01
CA GLN A 379 -39.42 -12.73 -21.13
C GLN A 379 -38.92 -14.18 -21.18
N SER A 380 -39.62 -15.01 -20.39
CA SER A 380 -39.89 -16.45 -20.56
C SER A 380 -39.56 -17.07 -21.93
N PHE A 381 -38.71 -18.11 -21.91
CA PHE A 381 -38.80 -19.23 -22.85
C PHE A 381 -38.60 -20.58 -22.12
N MET A 382 -39.65 -21.39 -22.12
CA MET A 382 -39.67 -22.81 -21.70
C MET A 382 -38.97 -23.69 -22.72
N PHE A 383 -38.22 -24.69 -22.25
CA PHE A 383 -37.76 -25.84 -23.05
C PHE A 383 -38.40 -27.13 -22.51
N PRO A 384 -38.95 -28.02 -23.37
CA PRO A 384 -39.58 -29.26 -22.92
C PRO A 384 -38.57 -30.42 -22.81
N THR A 385 -38.71 -31.21 -21.76
CA THR A 385 -38.01 -32.49 -21.53
C THR A 385 -38.63 -33.63 -22.33
N PRO A 386 -37.85 -34.54 -22.94
CA PRO A 386 -38.36 -35.82 -23.43
C PRO A 386 -38.27 -36.91 -22.36
N ASP A 387 -39.37 -37.66 -22.29
CA ASP A 387 -39.62 -38.91 -21.60
C ASP A 387 -38.81 -40.06 -22.24
N GLU A 388 -38.28 -41.00 -21.45
CA GLU A 388 -37.98 -42.37 -21.91
C GLU A 388 -37.93 -43.33 -20.71
N ALA A 389 -38.71 -44.38 -20.85
CA ALA A 389 -39.11 -45.35 -19.84
C ALA A 389 -37.98 -46.30 -19.40
N SER A 390 -37.98 -46.62 -18.11
CA SER A 390 -37.40 -47.86 -17.59
C SER A 390 -38.47 -48.96 -17.51
N PRO A 391 -38.08 -50.24 -17.58
CA PRO A 391 -38.88 -51.31 -16.97
C PRO A 391 -38.13 -52.00 -15.82
N SER A 392 -38.65 -51.77 -14.61
CA SER A 392 -39.20 -52.80 -13.70
C SER A 392 -38.33 -53.94 -13.11
N VAL A 393 -38.40 -54.00 -11.75
CA VAL A 393 -38.62 -55.19 -10.87
C VAL A 393 -37.32 -55.90 -10.39
N LYS A 394 -37.05 -56.20 -9.10
CA LYS A 394 -37.85 -56.68 -7.96
C LYS A 394 -37.11 -56.52 -6.59
N LEU A 395 -37.92 -56.47 -5.54
CA LEU A 395 -37.69 -56.47 -4.09
C LEU A 395 -37.01 -57.76 -3.55
N TYR A 396 -36.18 -57.68 -2.49
CA TYR A 396 -36.34 -58.35 -1.17
C TYR A 396 -35.16 -58.09 -0.21
N THR A 397 -35.52 -57.92 1.07
CA THR A 397 -34.76 -57.94 2.34
C THR A 397 -33.94 -59.23 2.50
N ASP A 398 -32.98 -59.46 3.41
CA ASP A 398 -32.69 -58.99 4.77
C ASP A 398 -31.34 -59.59 5.23
N GLN A 399 -30.85 -59.14 6.39
CA GLN A 399 -29.95 -59.82 7.35
C GLN A 399 -28.41 -59.65 7.34
N ASP A 400 -27.99 -59.12 8.50
CA ASP A 400 -26.67 -59.08 9.15
C ASP A 400 -25.88 -60.39 9.14
N ILE A 401 -24.54 -60.29 9.23
CA ILE A 401 -23.69 -61.14 10.09
C ILE A 401 -22.31 -60.45 10.27
N SER A 402 -21.90 -60.42 11.54
CA SER A 402 -20.66 -59.90 12.11
C SER A 402 -19.37 -60.66 11.74
N ASP A 403 -18.24 -59.96 11.87
CA ASP A 403 -16.89 -60.47 12.22
C ASP A 403 -16.92 -61.41 13.46
N PRO A 404 -15.94 -62.31 13.73
CA PRO A 404 -14.50 -61.97 13.78
C PRO A 404 -13.45 -63.11 13.53
N ASP A 405 -12.19 -62.70 13.69
CA ASP A 405 -11.01 -63.44 14.22
C ASP A 405 -10.03 -64.22 13.31
N GLN A 406 -8.76 -63.85 13.52
CA GLN A 406 -7.49 -64.46 13.09
C GLN A 406 -7.31 -65.92 13.57
N PRO A 407 -6.33 -66.63 12.98
CA PRO A 407 -5.30 -67.19 13.87
C PRO A 407 -3.84 -67.07 13.35
N GLN A 408 -2.92 -67.16 14.32
CA GLN A 408 -1.46 -67.18 14.21
C GLN A 408 -0.86 -68.57 13.87
N ALA A 409 0.37 -68.58 13.34
CA ALA A 409 1.45 -69.58 13.54
C ALA A 409 2.80 -68.88 13.19
N LYS A 410 3.83 -68.71 14.06
CA LYS A 410 4.82 -69.64 14.68
C LYS A 410 5.62 -70.46 13.63
N GLU A 411 6.97 -70.61 13.59
CA GLU A 411 8.10 -70.50 14.54
C GLU A 411 9.47 -70.62 13.77
N GLY A 412 10.57 -70.03 14.29
CA GLY A 412 12.03 -70.40 14.18
C GLY A 412 12.75 -70.43 12.80
N ASP A 413 14.07 -70.26 12.61
CA ASP A 413 15.27 -69.96 13.42
C ASP A 413 16.48 -69.70 12.46
N GLU A 414 17.57 -69.12 12.99
CA GLU A 414 19.00 -69.12 12.53
C GLU A 414 19.61 -68.17 11.44
N SER A 415 20.66 -67.45 11.90
CA SER A 415 21.98 -67.17 11.26
C SER A 415 22.27 -65.86 10.46
N PHE A 416 23.22 -65.07 11.01
CA PHE A 416 24.09 -64.02 10.43
C PHE A 416 25.07 -64.59 9.33
N PRO A 417 25.88 -63.82 8.53
CA PRO A 417 26.59 -62.57 8.91
C PRO A 417 26.82 -61.43 7.85
N GLU A 418 27.22 -60.24 8.36
CA GLU A 418 28.19 -59.18 7.91
C GLU A 418 28.38 -58.77 6.40
N PRO A 419 28.84 -57.53 6.07
CA PRO A 419 30.20 -57.05 6.43
C PRO A 419 30.46 -55.54 6.70
N ALA A 420 31.47 -55.35 7.55
CA ALA A 420 32.66 -54.48 7.48
C ALA A 420 32.59 -52.95 7.28
N SER A 421 33.21 -52.28 8.25
CA SER A 421 33.73 -50.91 8.27
C SER A 421 35.17 -50.84 7.71
N SER A 422 35.56 -49.72 7.10
CA SER A 422 36.97 -49.35 6.84
C SER A 422 37.11 -47.84 7.12
N GLU A 423 37.68 -47.45 8.26
CA GLU A 423 39.09 -47.06 8.47
C GLU A 423 39.49 -45.69 7.86
N ASN A 424 39.88 -44.79 8.77
CA ASN A 424 40.53 -43.49 8.51
C ASN A 424 41.93 -43.66 7.89
N PRO A 425 42.52 -42.56 7.41
CA PRO A 425 43.74 -42.13 8.10
C PRO A 425 43.85 -40.63 8.37
N SER A 426 44.62 -40.35 9.42
CA SER A 426 45.04 -39.05 9.95
C SER A 426 46.24 -38.46 9.19
N SER A 427 46.44 -37.15 9.39
CA SER A 427 47.69 -36.39 9.33
C SER A 427 48.03 -35.69 8.01
N ASN A 428 47.85 -34.36 8.01
CA ASN A 428 48.94 -33.48 7.58
C ASN A 428 48.78 -32.08 8.20
N ASP A 429 49.80 -31.70 8.96
CA ASP A 429 50.13 -30.34 9.36
C ASP A 429 50.22 -29.43 8.12
N ASN A 430 49.72 -28.20 8.22
CA ASN A 430 50.26 -27.08 7.43
C ASN A 430 50.04 -25.75 8.16
N ASP A 431 51.18 -25.32 8.68
CA ASP A 431 51.60 -24.03 9.22
C ASP A 431 51.28 -22.85 8.27
N TRP A 432 50.45 -21.90 8.72
CA TRP A 432 50.25 -20.62 8.00
C TRP A 432 51.09 -19.54 8.66
N GLY A 433 52.34 -19.44 8.20
CA GLY A 433 53.27 -18.37 8.54
C GLY A 433 52.78 -17.00 8.10
N TYR A 434 52.77 -16.08 9.06
CA TYR A 434 52.67 -14.63 8.90
C TYR A 434 53.70 -14.13 7.86
N VAL A 435 53.24 -13.47 6.79
CA VAL A 435 54.10 -12.59 5.99
C VAL A 435 53.61 -11.15 6.19
N GLN A 436 54.31 -10.44 7.07
CA GLN A 436 54.30 -8.98 7.12
C GLN A 436 54.82 -8.44 5.79
N VAL A 437 54.06 -7.57 5.15
CA VAL A 437 54.63 -6.61 4.20
C VAL A 437 54.24 -5.21 4.66
N SER A 438 55.27 -4.44 4.96
CA SER A 438 55.22 -2.99 5.14
C SER A 438 56.52 -2.40 4.58
N PRO A 439 56.50 -1.11 4.20
CA PRO A 439 56.89 -0.69 2.85
C PRO A 439 58.18 0.14 2.83
N SER A 440 58.41 0.83 1.70
CA SER A 440 59.51 1.78 1.36
C SER A 440 60.62 1.14 0.51
N ALA A 441 61.19 1.77 -0.52
CA ALA A 441 61.25 3.17 -0.90
C ALA A 441 61.53 3.34 -2.42
N VAL A 442 61.04 4.47 -2.97
CA VAL A 442 61.78 5.45 -3.78
C VAL A 442 62.90 4.92 -4.69
N SER A 443 62.74 5.09 -6.01
CA SER A 443 63.64 5.95 -6.81
C SER A 443 63.17 6.16 -8.25
N ASN A 444 63.27 7.43 -8.63
CA ASN A 444 63.14 8.05 -9.94
C ASN A 444 63.66 7.22 -11.12
N ASN A 445 62.98 7.34 -12.28
CA ASN A 445 63.63 7.91 -13.47
C ASN A 445 62.58 8.42 -14.47
N PHE A 446 62.58 9.73 -14.63
CA PHE A 446 62.18 10.44 -15.83
C PHE A 446 63.22 10.14 -16.91
N ASP A 447 62.81 9.86 -18.15
CA ASP A 447 63.63 10.25 -19.29
C ASP A 447 62.77 10.61 -20.50
N LEU A 448 63.19 11.70 -21.13
CA LEU A 448 62.63 12.36 -22.31
C LEU A 448 63.12 11.69 -23.61
N ALA A 449 62.38 12.03 -24.67
CA ALA A 449 62.77 12.14 -26.07
C ALA A 449 62.46 10.96 -27.01
N GLY A 450 61.68 11.29 -28.04
CA GLY A 450 61.25 10.46 -29.16
C GLY A 450 60.03 11.09 -29.83
#